data_AF-A0A258SMB6-F1
#
_entry.id   AF-A0A258SMB6-F1
#
_cell.length_a   1.000
_cell.length_b   1.000
_cell.length_c   1.000
_cell.angle_alpha   90.00
_cell.angle_beta   90.00
_cell.angle_gamma   90.00
#
_symmetry.space_group_name_H-M   'P 1'
#
loop_
_entity.id
_entity.type
_entity.pdbx_description
1 polymer ?
#
loop_
_entity_poly.entity_id
_entity_poly.type
_entity_poly.pdbx_seq_one_letter_code
_entity_poly.pdbx_strand_id
1 'polypeptide(L)'
;AAARFSLPLSETHNAFVYVFEGAARLAGQELQTHSLAVLGAGDAVEIAAGEEGARFILVAGRPIGEPVVQYGPFVMNTREEIEQAYADYRDDRLVQARAAMSGH
;
A
#
# COMPACT_ATOMS: atom_id res chain seq x y z
N ALA A 1 -4.45 29.15 7.45
CA ALA A 1 -5.25 27.92 7.64
C ALA A 1 -4.43 26.74 7.12
N ALA A 2 -4.36 25.64 7.87
CA ALA A 2 -3.67 24.44 7.40
C ALA A 2 -4.31 23.93 6.10
N ALA A 3 -3.48 23.51 5.14
CA ALA A 3 -3.95 22.93 3.89
C ALA A 3 -4.76 21.65 4.17
N ARG A 4 -5.79 21.41 3.36
CA ARG A 4 -6.64 20.21 3.48
C ARG A 4 -6.68 19.47 2.15
N PHE A 5 -6.70 18.15 2.25
CA PHE A 5 -6.87 17.23 1.15
C PHE A 5 -8.10 16.36 1.42
N SER A 6 -8.95 16.20 0.42
CA SER A 6 -10.11 15.31 0.48
C SER A 6 -10.17 14.51 -0.81
N LEU A 7 -10.34 13.19 -0.67
CA LEU A 7 -10.48 12.28 -1.80
C LEU A 7 -11.61 11.28 -1.50
N PRO A 8 -12.61 11.15 -2.40
CA PRO A 8 -13.57 10.06 -2.32
C PRO A 8 -12.87 8.70 -2.38
N LEU A 9 -13.24 7.79 -1.49
CA LEU A 9 -12.77 6.42 -1.45
C LEU A 9 -13.97 5.49 -1.51
N SER A 10 -13.82 4.35 -2.19
CA SER A 10 -14.87 3.36 -2.19
C SER A 10 -14.83 2.57 -0.88
N GLU A 11 -15.98 2.41 -0.25
CA GLU A 11 -16.17 1.70 1.04
C GLU A 11 -15.67 0.24 1.02
N THR A 12 -15.53 -0.35 -0.16
CA THR A 12 -15.06 -1.73 -0.33
C THR A 12 -13.54 -1.85 -0.45
N HIS A 13 -12.80 -0.74 -0.42
CA HIS A 13 -11.34 -0.76 -0.54
C HIS A 13 -10.69 -0.83 0.84
N ASN A 14 -9.64 -1.64 0.96
CA ASN A 14 -8.68 -1.46 2.04
C ASN A 14 -7.83 -0.24 1.72
N ALA A 15 -7.63 0.65 2.69
CA ALA A 15 -6.82 1.84 2.49
C ALA A 15 -5.93 2.15 3.69
N PHE A 16 -4.79 2.78 3.44
CA PHE A 16 -3.91 3.30 4.47
C PHE A 16 -3.20 4.56 4.00
N VAL A 17 -2.80 5.39 4.97
CA VAL A 17 -2.00 6.60 4.77
C VAL A 17 -0.66 6.42 5.45
N TYR A 18 0.42 6.75 4.76
CA TYR A 18 1.77 6.77 5.30
C TYR A 18 2.36 8.17 5.17
N VAL A 19 2.71 8.81 6.28
CA VAL A 19 3.33 10.15 6.29
C VAL A 19 4.85 10.00 6.24
N PHE A 20 5.51 10.62 5.27
CA PHE A 20 6.97 10.53 5.10
C PHE A 20 7.68 11.88 5.25
N GLU A 21 6.95 12.99 5.36
CA GLU A 21 7.49 14.31 5.70
C GLU A 21 6.44 15.14 6.44
N GLY A 22 6.83 15.87 7.48
CA GLY A 22 5.94 16.72 8.28
C GLY A 22 4.94 15.92 9.13
N ALA A 23 3.80 16.53 9.44
CA ALA A 23 2.75 15.91 10.25
C ALA A 23 1.39 16.10 9.60
N ALA A 24 0.50 15.13 9.74
CA ALA A 24 -0.85 15.19 9.21
C ALA A 24 -1.88 14.98 10.32
N ARG A 25 -3.12 15.39 10.09
CA ARG A 25 -4.24 15.11 10.98
C ARG A 25 -5.34 14.41 10.20
N LEU A 26 -5.78 13.28 10.72
CA LEU A 26 -6.78 12.40 10.14
C LEU A 26 -7.77 12.00 11.24
N ALA A 27 -9.08 12.14 11.00
CA ALA A 27 -10.13 11.80 11.98
C ALA A 27 -9.89 12.40 13.39
N GLY A 28 -9.33 13.62 13.45
CA GLY A 28 -9.01 14.29 14.72
C GLY A 28 -7.71 13.85 15.39
N GLN A 29 -7.08 12.76 14.92
CA GLN A 29 -5.80 12.24 15.41
C GLN A 29 -4.62 12.78 14.61
N GLU A 30 -3.50 13.03 15.29
CA GLU A 30 -2.26 13.44 14.66
C GLU A 30 -1.45 12.23 14.20
N LEU A 31 -0.91 12.33 13.00
CA LEU A 31 -0.04 11.35 12.35
C LEU A 31 1.32 12.01 12.13
N GLN A 32 2.31 11.56 12.89
CA GLN A 32 3.68 12.04 12.78
C GLN A 32 4.39 11.44 11.56
N THR A 33 5.50 12.04 11.15
CA THR A 33 6.39 11.45 10.15
C THR A 33 6.73 10.00 10.50
N HIS A 34 6.78 9.13 9.49
CA HIS A 34 6.98 7.67 9.60
C HIS A 34 5.85 6.91 10.32
N SER A 35 4.65 7.47 10.35
CA SER A 35 3.45 6.78 10.85
C SER A 35 2.61 6.22 9.71
N LEU A 36 2.07 5.02 9.92
CA LEU A 36 1.07 4.39 9.06
C LEU A 36 -0.28 4.37 9.78
N ALA A 37 -1.31 4.89 9.13
CA ALA A 37 -2.70 4.81 9.59
C ALA A 37 -3.51 3.93 8.65
N VAL A 38 -4.08 2.85 9.16
CA VAL A 38 -5.06 2.04 8.43
C VAL A 38 -6.41 2.75 8.51
N LEU A 39 -7.06 2.94 7.36
CA LEU A 39 -8.36 3.58 7.28
C LEU A 39 -9.46 2.55 7.51
N GLY A 40 -10.47 2.94 8.30
CA GLY A 40 -11.70 2.17 8.44
C GLY A 40 -12.64 2.34 7.24
N ALA A 41 -13.83 1.77 7.34
CA ALA A 41 -14.88 1.97 6.35
C ALA A 41 -15.28 3.46 6.27
N GLY A 42 -15.50 3.95 5.05
CA GLY A 42 -15.89 5.31 4.75
C GLY A 42 -15.89 5.56 3.24
N ASP A 43 -16.54 6.64 2.83
CA ASP A 43 -16.70 7.07 1.43
C ASP A 43 -15.70 8.15 1.01
N ALA A 44 -14.89 8.65 1.96
CA ALA A 44 -13.86 9.65 1.73
C ALA A 44 -12.74 9.58 2.77
N VAL A 45 -11.57 10.08 2.40
CA VAL A 45 -10.47 10.38 3.31
C VAL A 45 -10.25 11.90 3.36
N GLU A 46 -10.20 12.44 4.57
CA GLU A 46 -9.89 13.86 4.81
C GLU A 46 -8.63 14.00 5.65
N ILE A 47 -7.64 14.71 5.10
CA ILE A 47 -6.35 14.92 5.74
C ILE A 47 -6.09 16.42 5.82
N ALA A 48 -5.75 16.91 7.01
CA ALA A 48 -5.24 18.24 7.22
C ALA A 48 -3.73 18.21 7.44
N ALA A 49 -2.99 19.13 6.84
CA ALA A 49 -1.56 19.28 7.11
C ALA A 49 -1.33 19.87 8.51
N GLY A 50 -0.20 19.51 9.13
CA GLY A 50 0.33 20.17 10.33
C GLY A 50 0.91 21.55 10.00
N GLU A 51 1.48 22.20 11.01
CA GLU A 51 2.02 23.57 10.88
C GLU A 51 3.16 23.68 9.85
N GLU A 52 4.01 22.65 9.79
CA GLU A 52 5.14 22.58 8.85
C GLU A 52 4.76 21.95 7.50
N GLY A 53 3.49 21.63 7.29
CA GLY A 53 3.02 20.89 6.11
C GLY A 53 3.05 19.37 6.31
N ALA A 54 2.64 18.65 5.27
CA ALA A 54 2.58 17.18 5.24
C ALA A 54 2.87 16.65 3.84
N ARG A 55 3.65 15.57 3.75
CA ARG A 55 3.72 14.73 2.55
C ARG A 55 3.47 13.29 2.94
N PHE A 56 2.57 12.66 2.21
CA PHE A 56 2.08 11.34 2.52
C PHE A 56 1.79 10.55 1.25
N ILE A 57 1.75 9.23 1.40
CA ILE A 57 1.26 8.29 0.39
C ILE A 57 -0.10 7.79 0.89
N LEU A 58 -1.12 7.88 0.04
CA LEU A 58 -2.39 7.21 0.24
C LEU A 58 -2.43 6.01 -0.71
N VAL A 59 -2.66 4.82 -0.16
CA VAL A 59 -2.87 3.60 -0.94
C VAL A 59 -4.27 3.10 -0.65
N ALA A 60 -5.04 2.83 -1.70
CA ALA A 60 -6.36 2.23 -1.60
C ALA A 60 -6.52 1.16 -2.69
N GLY A 61 -7.00 -0.02 -2.32
CA GLY A 61 -7.12 -1.17 -3.23
C GLY A 61 -8.28 -2.07 -2.84
N ARG A 62 -8.95 -2.66 -3.84
CA ARG A 62 -9.94 -3.71 -3.57
C ARG A 62 -9.21 -4.88 -2.90
N PRO A 63 -9.72 -5.42 -1.79
CA PRO A 63 -9.17 -6.63 -1.19
C PRO A 63 -9.10 -7.74 -2.25
N ILE A 64 -7.96 -8.43 -2.34
CA ILE A 64 -7.74 -9.51 -3.32
C ILE A 64 -8.71 -10.67 -3.04
N GLY A 65 -9.01 -10.95 -1.77
CA GLY A 65 -9.98 -11.99 -1.39
C GLY A 65 -9.45 -13.42 -1.52
N GLU A 66 -8.16 -13.59 -1.77
CA GLU A 66 -7.50 -14.88 -1.89
C GLU A 66 -6.55 -15.12 -0.71
N PRO A 67 -6.23 -16.39 -0.38
CA PRO A 67 -5.20 -16.69 0.59
C PRO A 67 -3.86 -16.07 0.16
N VAL A 68 -3.09 -15.59 1.15
CA VAL A 68 -1.74 -15.05 0.94
C VAL A 68 -0.77 -15.90 1.75
N VAL A 69 0.13 -16.59 1.05
CA VAL A 69 1.22 -17.37 1.63
C VAL A 69 2.53 -16.72 1.20
N GLN A 70 3.30 -16.23 2.17
CA GLN A 70 4.60 -15.60 1.92
C GLN A 70 5.74 -16.43 2.50
N TYR A 71 6.80 -16.60 1.73
CA TYR A 71 8.08 -17.10 2.24
C TYR A 71 9.25 -16.48 1.47
N GLY A 72 10.12 -15.78 2.19
CA GLY A 72 11.23 -15.03 1.60
C GLY A 72 10.73 -14.00 0.57
N PRO A 73 11.26 -13.99 -0.67
CA PRO A 73 10.87 -13.03 -1.71
C PRO A 73 9.59 -13.43 -2.46
N PHE A 74 8.98 -14.58 -2.16
CA PHE A 74 7.83 -15.09 -2.90
C PHE A 74 6.53 -14.96 -2.10
N VAL A 75 5.49 -14.53 -2.80
CA VAL A 75 4.12 -14.43 -2.30
C VAL A 75 3.22 -15.16 -3.30
N MET A 76 2.53 -16.21 -2.84
CA MET A 76 1.63 -17.05 -3.63
C MET A 76 0.33 -17.33 -2.85
N ASN A 77 -0.58 -18.13 -3.40
CA ASN A 77 -1.85 -18.47 -2.75
C ASN A 77 -1.77 -19.76 -1.90
N THR A 78 -0.82 -20.66 -2.20
CA THR A 78 -0.66 -21.96 -1.52
C THR A 78 0.80 -22.26 -1.14
N ARG A 79 1.03 -23.29 -0.30
CA ARG A 79 2.40 -23.72 0.06
C ARG A 79 3.08 -24.40 -1.12
N GLU A 80 2.33 -25.18 -1.88
CA GLU A 80 2.80 -25.93 -3.04
C GLU A 80 3.31 -24.98 -4.13
N GLU A 81 2.62 -23.85 -4.36
CA GLU A 81 3.09 -22.80 -5.28
C GLU A 81 4.38 -22.12 -4.81
N ILE A 82 4.58 -21.96 -3.50
CA ILE A 82 5.85 -21.47 -2.96
C ILE A 82 6.98 -22.47 -3.26
N GLU A 83 6.76 -23.77 -3.03
CA GLU A 83 7.74 -24.80 -3.33
C GLU A 83 8.11 -24.83 -4.82
N GLN A 84 7.11 -24.68 -5.69
CA GLN A 84 7.31 -24.56 -7.13
C GLN A 84 8.12 -23.30 -7.49
N ALA A 85 7.80 -22.13 -6.93
CA ALA A 85 8.54 -20.89 -7.17
C ALA A 85 10.03 -21.00 -6.78
N TYR A 86 10.33 -21.72 -5.69
CA TYR A 86 11.70 -22.02 -5.30
C TYR A 86 12.42 -22.95 -6.28
N ALA A 87 11.74 -23.99 -6.77
CA ALA A 87 12.30 -24.88 -7.78
C ALA A 87 12.61 -24.09 -9.07
N ASP A 88 11.68 -23.27 -9.52
CA ASP A 88 11.86 -22.42 -10.70
C ASP A 88 12.97 -21.40 -10.53
N TYR A 89 13.13 -20.82 -9.34
CA TYR A 89 14.25 -19.93 -9.03
C TYR A 89 15.60 -20.67 -9.05
N ARG A 90 15.67 -21.87 -8.45
CA ARG A 90 16.90 -22.67 -8.40
C ARG A 90 17.34 -23.17 -9.78
N ASP A 91 16.40 -23.38 -10.67
CA ASP A 91 16.64 -23.89 -12.03
C ASP A 91 16.73 -22.76 -13.08
N ASP A 92 16.82 -21.50 -12.66
CA ASP A 92 16.85 -20.31 -13.54
C ASP A 92 15.64 -20.20 -14.50
N ARG A 93 14.50 -20.75 -14.10
CA ARG A 93 13.25 -20.76 -14.88
C ARG A 93 12.19 -19.75 -14.41
N LEU A 94 12.45 -19.03 -13.33
CA LEU A 94 11.51 -18.07 -12.74
C LEU A 94 11.09 -16.95 -13.71
N VAL A 95 12.01 -16.47 -14.57
CA VAL A 95 11.73 -15.40 -15.55
C VAL A 95 12.08 -15.90 -16.94
N GLN A 96 11.04 -16.18 -17.74
CA GLN A 96 11.19 -16.64 -19.13
C GLN A 96 11.30 -15.47 -20.12
N ALA A 97 10.69 -14.33 -19.81
CA ALA A 97 10.73 -13.13 -20.63
C ALA A 97 10.96 -11.90 -19.74
N ARG A 98 12.02 -11.14 -20.03
CA ARG A 98 12.29 -9.88 -19.33
C ARG A 98 11.27 -8.84 -19.78
N ALA A 99 10.61 -8.17 -18.83
CA ALA A 99 9.71 -7.08 -19.15
C ALA A 99 10.46 -5.98 -19.93
N ALA A 100 9.99 -5.64 -21.12
CA ALA A 100 10.48 -4.48 -21.86
C ALA A 100 9.90 -3.23 -21.20
N MET A 101 10.75 -2.43 -20.55
CA MET A 101 10.34 -1.14 -20.00
C MET A 101 10.51 -0.07 -21.10
N SER A 102 9.40 0.30 -21.74
CA SER A 102 9.34 1.54 -22.53
C SER A 102 8.98 2.68 -21.58
N GLY A 103 9.97 3.47 -21.19
CA GLY A 103 9.77 4.72 -20.43
C GLY A 103 9.43 5.88 -21.37
N HIS A 104 8.52 6.75 -20.92
CA HIS A 104 8.33 8.12 -21.42
C HIS A 104 9.15 9.10 -20.60
#